data_AF-A0A7Z0GN54-F1
#
_entry.id   AF-A0A7Z0GN54-F1
#
_cell.length_a   1.000
_cell.length_b   1.000
_cell.length_c   1.000
_cell.angle_alpha   90.00
_cell.angle_beta   90.00
_cell.angle_gamma   90.00
#
_symmetry.space_group_name_H-M   'P 1'
#
loop_
_entity.id
_entity.type
_entity.pdbx_description
1 polymer ?
#
loop_
_entity_poly.entity_id
_entity_poly.type
_entity_poly.pdbx_seq_one_letter_code
_entity_poly.pdbx_strand_id
1 'polypeptide(L)'
;MPTSEDPSGGLNFAPTFCPPDEEDEPEEESEEPQEPEEQAAESEEAEAEDAPPPPPTITTSDFLDLPFEPAGVSFEPDLVGFGYLNRHVNIFAEVETQVISQEMLGYDVDIRALPSQFHWDYGDGTTRTTSDPGEPLPEFDSAGFEVNRTDTETITSHAYSETGRFPVTVDTVFLGEYRIDGGPWIAIPGSATLTSEPGEADIWRISSRNVSGPCEDLGSWGCNGPIELDEGDSPPKIFEDQYDDHGNWIGQQG
;
A
#
# COMPACT_ATOMS: atom_id res chain seq x y z
N MET A 1 37.27 30.16 26.40
CA MET A 1 38.25 31.12 25.85
C MET A 1 38.06 31.19 24.35
N PRO A 2 37.56 32.30 23.78
CA PRO A 2 37.74 32.60 22.36
C PRO A 2 38.89 33.61 22.19
N THR A 3 39.72 33.41 21.18
CA THR A 3 40.84 34.31 20.85
C THR A 3 40.65 34.94 19.47
N SER A 4 40.71 36.27 19.49
CA SER A 4 41.31 37.22 18.54
C SER A 4 40.89 37.29 17.06
N GLU A 5 40.32 38.46 16.81
CA GLU A 5 40.37 39.37 15.64
C GLU A 5 41.69 39.41 14.83
N ASP A 6 41.58 39.74 13.53
CA ASP A 6 42.37 40.81 12.86
C ASP A 6 41.68 41.28 11.53
N PRO A 7 41.75 42.57 11.11
CA PRO A 7 40.98 43.15 10.00
C PRO A 7 41.79 43.76 8.82
N SER A 8 41.03 44.14 7.78
CA SER A 8 41.21 45.29 6.86
C SER A 8 42.08 45.18 5.59
N GLY A 9 41.56 45.83 4.53
CA GLY A 9 42.19 46.21 3.26
C GLY A 9 41.09 46.31 2.19
N GLY A 10 40.67 47.45 1.61
CA GLY A 10 41.28 48.76 1.46
C GLY A 10 41.53 49.00 -0.04
N LEU A 11 40.60 49.60 -0.77
CA LEU A 11 40.81 50.04 -2.16
C LEU A 11 40.24 51.46 -2.38
N ASN A 12 41.15 52.37 -2.72
CA ASN A 12 40.91 53.76 -3.13
C ASN A 12 41.24 53.88 -4.62
N PHE A 13 40.40 54.52 -5.42
CA PHE A 13 40.82 55.19 -6.66
C PHE A 13 40.03 56.50 -6.87
N ALA A 14 40.78 57.56 -7.15
CA ALA A 14 40.35 58.94 -7.34
C ALA A 14 39.97 59.24 -8.81
N PRO A 15 39.31 60.38 -9.11
CA PRO A 15 38.76 60.70 -10.43
C PRO A 15 39.72 61.57 -11.28
N THR A 16 39.58 61.54 -12.60
CA THR A 16 40.27 62.46 -13.52
C THR A 16 39.29 63.11 -14.49
N PHE A 17 39.49 64.41 -14.62
CA PHE A 17 38.70 65.45 -15.29
C PHE A 17 39.24 65.73 -16.72
N CYS A 18 38.37 66.37 -17.53
CA CYS A 18 38.42 66.77 -18.95
C CYS A 18 39.69 67.50 -19.47
N PRO A 19 39.82 67.66 -20.82
CA PRO A 19 39.51 68.95 -21.45
C PRO A 19 38.81 68.90 -22.84
N PRO A 20 38.33 70.05 -23.40
CA PRO A 20 37.60 70.18 -24.68
C PRO A 20 38.43 70.89 -25.80
N ASP A 21 37.73 71.35 -26.87
CA ASP A 21 38.15 72.11 -28.08
C ASP A 21 38.39 71.25 -29.35
N GLU A 22 38.00 71.58 -30.59
CA GLU A 22 37.41 72.75 -31.26
C GLU A 22 36.93 72.31 -32.68
N GLU A 23 35.90 72.99 -33.22
CA GLU A 23 35.65 73.42 -34.63
C GLU A 23 35.60 72.41 -35.83
N ASP A 24 34.45 72.36 -36.53
CA ASP A 24 34.27 72.80 -37.94
C ASP A 24 32.85 72.41 -38.47
N GLU A 25 32.10 73.38 -39.02
CA GLU A 25 30.88 73.16 -39.84
C GLU A 25 31.29 73.01 -41.35
N PRO A 26 30.42 72.88 -42.39
CA PRO A 26 28.94 72.75 -42.46
C PRO A 26 28.41 71.80 -43.59
N GLU A 27 27.08 71.83 -43.77
CA GLU A 27 26.24 71.57 -44.97
C GLU A 27 25.77 70.16 -45.35
N GLU A 28 24.48 70.14 -45.70
CA GLU A 28 23.61 69.01 -46.01
C GLU A 28 23.95 68.29 -47.31
N GLU A 29 23.82 66.97 -47.32
CA GLU A 29 23.38 66.24 -48.50
C GLU A 29 22.25 65.28 -48.09
N SER A 30 21.12 65.48 -48.75
CA SER A 30 19.88 64.75 -48.62
C SER A 30 20.02 63.31 -49.09
N GLU A 31 19.89 62.34 -48.18
CA GLU A 31 19.48 60.98 -48.54
C GLU A 31 18.07 60.75 -48.01
N GLU A 32 17.15 60.48 -48.93
CA GLU A 32 15.81 59.95 -48.65
C GLU A 32 15.91 58.74 -47.71
N PRO A 33 15.08 58.63 -46.67
CA PRO A 33 14.95 57.38 -45.96
C PRO A 33 14.31 56.37 -46.92
N GLN A 34 15.11 55.41 -47.40
CA GLN A 34 14.55 54.19 -47.96
C GLN A 34 13.77 53.50 -46.83
N GLU A 35 12.46 53.36 -47.03
CA GLU A 35 11.58 52.57 -46.16
C GLU A 35 12.24 51.21 -45.92
N PRO A 36 12.52 50.81 -44.67
CA PRO A 36 12.94 49.45 -44.42
C PRO A 36 11.79 48.53 -44.83
N GLU A 37 12.12 47.58 -45.71
CA GLU A 37 11.23 46.57 -46.27
C GLU A 37 10.38 45.92 -45.17
N GLU A 38 9.13 46.36 -45.09
CA GLU A 38 8.04 45.68 -44.42
C GLU A 38 7.72 44.42 -45.23
N GLN A 39 8.51 43.34 -45.04
CA GLN A 39 8.15 41.95 -45.33
C GLN A 39 9.34 41.00 -45.12
N ALA A 40 9.48 40.48 -43.90
CA ALA A 40 9.96 39.12 -43.64
C ALA A 40 9.67 38.74 -42.17
N ALA A 41 8.41 38.82 -41.78
CA ALA A 41 7.92 38.27 -40.52
C ALA A 41 6.64 37.47 -40.78
N GLU A 42 6.65 36.62 -41.80
CA GLU A 42 5.50 35.75 -42.09
C GLU A 42 5.96 34.52 -42.88
N SER A 43 6.67 33.60 -42.22
CA SER A 43 6.79 32.20 -42.65
C SER A 43 7.56 31.35 -41.65
N GLU A 44 7.15 31.36 -40.37
CA GLU A 44 7.61 30.36 -39.39
C GLU A 44 6.41 29.62 -38.76
N GLU A 45 5.31 29.50 -39.51
CA GLU A 45 4.17 28.64 -39.23
C GLU A 45 3.95 27.67 -40.40
N ALA A 46 4.90 26.76 -40.65
CA ALA A 46 4.67 25.65 -41.58
C ALA A 46 5.72 24.53 -41.38
N GLU A 47 5.57 23.72 -40.32
CA GLU A 47 5.91 22.27 -40.28
C GLU A 47 5.62 21.73 -38.87
N ALA A 48 4.34 21.61 -38.50
CA ALA A 48 3.93 20.92 -37.28
C ALA A 48 2.72 19.99 -37.51
N GLU A 49 2.51 19.52 -38.74
CA GLU A 49 1.35 18.68 -39.09
C GLU A 49 1.60 17.16 -39.03
N ASP A 50 2.81 16.68 -38.69
CA ASP A 50 3.10 15.23 -38.70
C ASP A 50 4.06 14.74 -37.59
N ALA A 51 4.30 15.53 -36.53
CA ALA A 51 5.04 15.03 -35.38
C ALA A 51 4.12 14.11 -34.53
N PRO A 52 4.58 12.92 -34.09
CA PRO A 52 3.79 12.11 -33.17
C PRO A 52 3.45 12.91 -31.91
N PRO A 53 2.28 12.67 -31.29
CA PRO A 53 1.90 13.34 -30.06
C PRO A 53 2.98 13.14 -28.99
N PRO A 54 3.16 14.05 -28.02
CA PRO A 54 4.11 13.83 -26.94
C PRO A 54 3.73 12.59 -26.11
N PRO A 55 4.70 11.90 -25.49
CA PRO A 55 4.43 10.75 -24.66
C PRO A 55 3.50 11.10 -23.49
N PRO A 56 2.54 10.23 -23.14
CA PRO A 56 1.61 10.49 -22.05
C PRO A 56 2.34 10.60 -20.70
N THR A 57 1.78 11.38 -19.78
CA THR A 57 2.17 11.40 -18.36
C THR A 57 1.00 10.91 -17.53
N ILE A 58 1.24 9.93 -16.67
CA ILE A 58 0.20 9.38 -15.78
C ILE A 58 0.14 10.23 -14.52
N THR A 59 -1.04 10.77 -14.21
CA THR A 59 -1.27 11.55 -12.99
C THR A 59 -1.70 10.65 -11.83
N THR A 60 -1.69 11.20 -10.61
CA THR A 60 -2.26 10.51 -9.44
C THR A 60 -3.73 10.18 -9.64
N SER A 61 -4.50 11.08 -10.27
CA SER A 61 -5.92 10.86 -10.54
C SER A 61 -6.13 9.67 -11.47
N ASP A 62 -5.35 9.57 -12.55
CA ASP A 62 -5.42 8.43 -13.46
C ASP A 62 -5.11 7.12 -12.72
N PHE A 63 -4.11 7.11 -11.84
CA PHE A 63 -3.74 5.93 -11.05
C PHE A 63 -4.85 5.47 -10.08
N LEU A 64 -5.60 6.41 -9.52
CA LEU A 64 -6.72 6.11 -8.62
C LEU A 64 -7.95 5.56 -9.34
N ASP A 65 -8.13 5.89 -10.63
CA ASP A 65 -9.24 5.41 -11.45
C ASP A 65 -8.97 4.02 -12.08
N LEU A 66 -7.75 3.49 -11.94
CA LEU A 66 -7.40 2.17 -12.46
C LEU A 66 -8.04 1.05 -11.62
N PRO A 67 -8.49 -0.05 -12.26
CA PRO A 67 -9.18 -1.15 -11.61
C PRO A 67 -8.23 -2.11 -10.87
N PHE A 68 -7.41 -1.58 -9.96
CA PHE A 68 -6.60 -2.42 -9.08
C PHE A 68 -7.47 -3.10 -8.03
N GLU A 69 -7.12 -4.34 -7.71
CA GLU A 69 -7.81 -5.15 -6.70
C GLU A 69 -7.25 -4.85 -5.30
N PRO A 70 -8.10 -4.79 -4.26
CA PRO A 70 -7.62 -4.71 -2.88
C PRO A 70 -6.92 -6.01 -2.47
N ALA A 71 -6.12 -5.96 -1.40
CA ALA A 71 -5.58 -7.17 -0.79
C ALA A 71 -6.71 -8.03 -0.21
N GLY A 72 -6.55 -9.36 -0.26
CA GLY A 72 -7.39 -10.30 0.49
C GLY A 72 -6.91 -10.42 1.94
N VAL A 73 -7.82 -10.60 2.89
CA VAL A 73 -7.47 -10.96 4.28
C VAL A 73 -7.53 -12.47 4.43
N SER A 74 -6.40 -13.07 4.81
CA SER A 74 -6.26 -14.51 4.95
C SER A 74 -5.71 -14.93 6.31
N PHE A 75 -5.93 -16.21 6.61
CA PHE A 75 -5.57 -16.87 7.86
C PHE A 75 -4.86 -18.18 7.56
N GLU A 76 -4.36 -18.85 8.60
CA GLU A 76 -3.81 -20.19 8.47
C GLU A 76 -4.82 -21.15 7.82
N PRO A 77 -4.47 -21.84 6.72
CA PRO A 77 -5.44 -22.65 5.96
C PRO A 77 -6.13 -23.75 6.77
N ASP A 78 -5.44 -24.29 7.77
CA ASP A 78 -5.93 -25.33 8.68
C ASP A 78 -6.77 -24.77 9.84
N LEU A 79 -6.70 -23.46 10.10
CA LEU A 79 -7.47 -22.81 11.16
C LEU A 79 -8.66 -22.00 10.62
N VAL A 80 -8.61 -21.51 9.39
CA VAL A 80 -9.74 -20.78 8.74
C VAL A 80 -10.28 -19.65 9.63
N GLY A 81 -9.38 -18.89 10.26
CA GLY A 81 -9.72 -17.79 11.18
C GLY A 81 -9.94 -18.20 12.64
N PHE A 82 -9.95 -19.50 12.96
CA PHE A 82 -10.08 -19.99 14.32
C PHE A 82 -8.89 -19.56 15.21
N GLY A 83 -9.21 -19.05 16.39
CA GLY A 83 -8.22 -18.63 17.38
C GLY A 83 -8.68 -18.83 18.81
N TYR A 84 -7.74 -18.66 19.76
CA TYR A 84 -8.06 -18.70 21.18
C TYR A 84 -7.89 -17.32 21.83
N LEU A 85 -8.77 -17.04 22.79
CA LEU A 85 -8.71 -15.85 23.65
C LEU A 85 -7.30 -15.66 24.24
N ASN A 86 -6.78 -14.43 24.15
CA ASN A 86 -5.44 -14.04 24.59
C ASN A 86 -4.28 -14.81 23.94
N ARG A 87 -4.50 -15.39 22.76
CA ARG A 87 -3.45 -16.00 21.94
C ARG A 87 -3.38 -15.36 20.57
N HIS A 88 -2.19 -15.43 19.97
CA HIS A 88 -1.97 -14.85 18.64
C HIS A 88 -2.64 -15.67 17.55
N VAL A 89 -3.50 -15.01 16.78
CA VAL A 89 -4.05 -15.48 15.50
C VAL A 89 -3.19 -14.89 14.40
N ASN A 90 -2.60 -15.74 13.55
CA ASN A 90 -1.88 -15.25 12.39
C ASN A 90 -2.86 -14.80 11.30
N ILE A 91 -2.64 -13.59 10.79
CA ILE A 91 -3.47 -12.92 9.80
C ILE A 91 -2.52 -12.30 8.79
N PHE A 92 -2.75 -12.48 7.49
CA PHE A 92 -1.86 -11.95 6.45
C PHE A 92 -2.65 -11.48 5.24
N ALA A 93 -2.04 -10.58 4.48
CA ALA A 93 -2.66 -9.94 3.33
C ALA A 93 -2.22 -10.67 2.07
N GLU A 94 -3.18 -11.22 1.33
CA GLU A 94 -2.95 -11.77 0.00
C GLU A 94 -2.91 -10.62 -1.01
N VAL A 95 -1.70 -10.22 -1.40
CA VAL A 95 -1.49 -9.16 -2.37
C VAL A 95 -0.19 -9.39 -3.14
N GLU A 96 -0.20 -9.03 -4.43
CA GLU A 96 0.97 -9.01 -5.28
C GLU A 96 1.07 -7.68 -6.03
N THR A 97 2.19 -7.49 -6.72
CA THR A 97 2.29 -6.36 -7.67
C THR A 97 1.35 -6.58 -8.83
N GLN A 98 0.42 -5.63 -9.04
CA GLN A 98 -0.53 -5.68 -10.14
C GLN A 98 0.00 -4.86 -11.32
N VAL A 99 -0.20 -5.34 -12.54
CA VAL A 99 0.25 -4.65 -13.77
C VAL A 99 -0.92 -4.56 -14.75
N ILE A 100 -1.14 -3.35 -15.25
CA ILE A 100 -2.14 -3.05 -16.29
C ILE A 100 -1.37 -2.53 -17.50
N SER A 101 -1.65 -3.12 -18.68
CA SER A 101 -1.09 -2.69 -19.95
C SER A 101 -2.20 -2.09 -20.82
N GLN A 102 -1.99 -0.89 -21.35
CA GLN A 102 -2.96 -0.20 -22.19
C GLN A 102 -2.30 0.72 -23.21
N GLU A 103 -2.98 0.97 -24.32
CA GLU A 103 -2.54 1.95 -25.31
C GLU A 103 -3.05 3.35 -24.94
N MET A 104 -2.17 4.35 -24.91
CA MET A 104 -2.52 5.74 -24.61
C MET A 104 -1.85 6.67 -25.60
N LEU A 105 -2.64 7.44 -26.35
CA LEU A 105 -2.12 8.36 -27.37
C LEU A 105 -1.20 7.68 -28.41
N GLY A 106 -1.42 6.37 -28.68
CA GLY A 106 -0.60 5.57 -29.59
C GLY A 106 0.68 4.99 -28.99
N TYR A 107 0.84 5.09 -27.66
CA TYR A 107 1.96 4.51 -26.91
C TYR A 107 1.53 3.28 -26.12
N ASP A 108 2.39 2.28 -26.03
CA ASP A 108 2.20 1.13 -25.13
C ASP A 108 2.60 1.53 -23.71
N VAL A 109 1.63 1.60 -22.81
CA VAL A 109 1.86 2.01 -21.41
C VAL A 109 1.60 0.83 -20.48
N ASP A 110 2.62 0.46 -19.71
CA ASP A 110 2.45 -0.44 -18.56
C ASP A 110 2.41 0.39 -17.29
N ILE A 111 1.43 0.12 -16.43
CA ILE A 111 1.25 0.75 -15.13
C ILE A 111 1.23 -0.34 -14.07
N ARG A 112 2.06 -0.22 -13.04
CA ARG A 112 2.12 -1.18 -11.94
C ARG A 112 1.81 -0.55 -10.59
N ALA A 113 1.06 -1.28 -9.77
CA ALA A 113 0.77 -0.95 -8.38
C ALA A 113 1.58 -1.87 -7.45
N LEU A 114 2.46 -1.26 -6.66
CA LEU A 114 3.35 -1.94 -5.72
C LEU A 114 2.80 -1.79 -4.30
N PRO A 115 2.39 -2.87 -3.61
CA PRO A 115 1.96 -2.77 -2.22
C PRO A 115 3.14 -2.32 -1.35
N SER A 116 2.89 -1.36 -0.46
CA SER A 116 3.96 -0.69 0.31
C SER A 116 3.69 -0.57 1.81
N GLN A 117 2.41 -0.54 2.20
CA GLN A 117 2.01 -0.40 3.60
C GLN A 117 0.61 -0.99 3.80
N PHE A 118 0.39 -1.57 4.97
CA PHE A 118 -0.84 -2.26 5.34
C PHE A 118 -1.36 -1.68 6.65
N HIS A 119 -2.59 -1.19 6.66
CA HIS A 119 -3.27 -0.73 7.88
C HIS A 119 -4.36 -1.73 8.24
N TRP A 120 -4.10 -2.48 9.29
CA TRP A 120 -4.98 -3.51 9.82
C TRP A 120 -5.98 -2.90 10.79
N ASP A 121 -7.25 -3.29 10.62
CA ASP A 121 -8.29 -3.20 11.63
C ASP A 121 -8.72 -4.62 11.98
N TYR A 122 -8.54 -5.02 13.24
CA TYR A 122 -8.83 -6.38 13.69
C TYR A 122 -10.30 -6.56 14.12
N GLY A 123 -11.14 -5.54 14.02
CA GLY A 123 -12.57 -5.62 14.32
C GLY A 123 -12.93 -5.56 15.81
N ASP A 124 -11.94 -5.59 16.71
CA ASP A 124 -12.09 -5.39 18.16
C ASP A 124 -11.76 -3.95 18.60
N GLY A 125 -11.60 -3.04 17.65
CA GLY A 125 -11.20 -1.64 17.87
C GLY A 125 -9.69 -1.43 17.99
N THR A 126 -8.89 -2.49 17.84
CA THR A 126 -7.43 -2.38 17.73
C THR A 126 -6.99 -2.33 16.27
N THR A 127 -5.89 -1.63 16.02
CA THR A 127 -5.34 -1.44 14.68
C THR A 127 -3.82 -1.58 14.69
N ARG A 128 -3.23 -1.98 13.55
CA ARG A 128 -1.77 -2.04 13.38
C ARG A 128 -1.36 -1.58 11.99
N THR A 129 -0.17 -0.99 11.87
CA THR A 129 0.43 -0.67 10.57
C THR A 129 1.70 -1.48 10.36
N THR A 130 1.80 -2.17 9.22
CA THR A 130 2.98 -2.95 8.82
C THR A 130 3.47 -2.52 7.43
N SER A 131 4.76 -2.75 7.15
CA SER A 131 5.34 -2.60 5.80
C SER A 131 5.41 -3.91 5.03
N ASP A 132 4.97 -5.00 5.66
CA ASP A 132 5.02 -6.36 5.15
C ASP A 132 3.62 -6.98 5.34
N PRO A 133 3.11 -7.71 4.32
CA PRO A 133 1.77 -8.29 4.35
C PRO A 133 1.60 -9.43 5.35
N GLY A 134 2.70 -9.98 5.89
CA GLY A 134 2.71 -11.26 6.59
C GLY A 134 2.65 -12.44 5.64
N GLU A 135 2.75 -13.64 6.20
CA GLU A 135 2.71 -14.90 5.44
C GLU A 135 2.19 -16.04 6.33
N PRO A 136 1.74 -17.16 5.74
CA PRO A 136 1.44 -18.38 6.49
C PRO A 136 2.66 -18.85 7.28
N LEU A 137 2.42 -19.37 8.50
CA LEU A 137 3.49 -19.94 9.30
C LEU A 137 4.08 -21.20 8.62
N PRO A 138 5.41 -21.42 8.73
CA PRO A 138 6.02 -22.66 8.28
C PRO A 138 5.55 -23.84 9.14
N GLU A 139 5.65 -25.06 8.61
CA GLU A 139 5.31 -26.28 9.37
C GLU A 139 6.24 -26.49 10.58
N PHE A 140 7.54 -26.23 10.39
CA PHE A 140 8.56 -26.36 11.43
C PHE A 140 9.35 -25.07 11.60
N ASP A 141 9.75 -24.80 12.84
CA ASP A 141 10.67 -23.71 13.17
C ASP A 141 12.12 -24.02 12.73
N SER A 142 13.00 -23.04 12.91
CA SER A 142 14.43 -23.18 12.55
C SER A 142 15.18 -24.30 13.29
N ALA A 143 14.62 -24.82 14.38
CA ALA A 143 15.17 -25.91 15.18
C ALA A 143 14.50 -27.27 14.87
N GLY A 144 13.52 -27.30 13.96
CA GLY A 144 12.82 -28.51 13.52
C GLY A 144 11.66 -28.92 14.42
N PHE A 145 11.14 -28.03 15.26
CA PHE A 145 9.94 -28.27 16.06
C PHE A 145 8.70 -27.74 15.33
N GLU A 146 7.57 -28.43 15.44
CA GLU A 146 6.30 -28.00 14.85
C GLU A 146 5.90 -26.63 15.42
N VAL A 147 5.50 -25.72 14.53
CA VAL A 147 5.09 -24.37 14.93
C VAL A 147 3.68 -24.42 15.53
N ASN A 148 3.52 -23.81 16.70
CA ASN A 148 2.19 -23.63 17.30
C ASN A 148 1.40 -22.53 16.57
N ARG A 149 0.65 -22.89 15.54
CA ARG A 149 -0.17 -21.97 14.73
C ARG A 149 -1.26 -21.23 15.52
N THR A 150 -1.57 -21.68 16.74
CA THR A 150 -2.62 -21.08 17.59
C THR A 150 -2.08 -20.11 18.64
N ASP A 151 -0.76 -19.84 18.66
CA ASP A 151 -0.15 -18.93 19.64
C ASP A 151 1.22 -18.38 19.21
N THR A 152 1.49 -18.32 17.90
CA THR A 152 2.76 -17.78 17.40
C THR A 152 2.58 -16.31 17.03
N GLU A 153 3.33 -15.44 17.69
CA GLU A 153 3.37 -14.02 17.35
C GLU A 153 4.12 -13.79 16.03
N THR A 154 3.42 -13.16 15.08
CA THR A 154 3.97 -12.61 13.84
C THR A 154 3.78 -11.09 13.81
N ILE A 155 4.42 -10.42 12.85
CA ILE A 155 4.29 -8.97 12.66
C ILE A 155 2.84 -8.51 12.42
N THR A 156 2.00 -9.37 11.84
CA THR A 156 0.59 -9.09 11.50
C THR A 156 -0.40 -9.83 12.38
N SER A 157 0.06 -10.77 13.22
CA SER A 157 -0.79 -11.48 14.18
C SER A 157 -1.43 -10.55 15.21
N HIS A 158 -2.56 -10.98 15.75
CA HIS A 158 -3.29 -10.28 16.80
C HIS A 158 -3.80 -11.21 17.89
N ALA A 159 -3.85 -10.73 19.13
CA ALA A 159 -4.35 -11.46 20.29
C ALA A 159 -5.60 -10.77 20.84
N TYR A 160 -6.75 -11.41 20.65
CA TYR A 160 -8.06 -10.88 21.04
C TYR A 160 -8.31 -11.05 22.54
N SER A 161 -8.93 -10.05 23.15
CA SER A 161 -9.25 -10.02 24.59
C SER A 161 -10.67 -10.46 24.92
N GLU A 162 -11.50 -10.67 23.90
CA GLU A 162 -12.88 -11.17 24.01
C GLU A 162 -13.09 -12.33 23.01
N THR A 163 -14.03 -13.23 23.33
CA THR A 163 -14.46 -14.30 22.41
C THR A 163 -15.55 -13.79 21.47
N GLY A 164 -15.59 -14.32 20.25
CA GLY A 164 -16.58 -13.96 19.25
C GLY A 164 -15.97 -13.91 17.85
N ARG A 165 -16.80 -13.50 16.88
CA ARG A 165 -16.38 -13.29 15.49
C ARG A 165 -16.06 -11.83 15.25
N PHE A 166 -14.87 -11.56 14.73
CA PHE A 166 -14.37 -10.22 14.46
C PHE A 166 -14.12 -10.05 12.96
N PRO A 167 -14.70 -9.02 12.31
CA PRO A 167 -14.41 -8.70 10.93
C PRO A 167 -13.03 -8.03 10.86
N VAL A 168 -12.09 -8.65 10.16
CA VAL A 168 -10.74 -8.13 9.97
C VAL A 168 -10.63 -7.52 8.59
N THR A 169 -10.17 -6.27 8.49
CA THR A 169 -9.94 -5.58 7.22
C THR A 169 -8.53 -5.04 7.14
N VAL A 170 -8.02 -4.86 5.91
CA VAL A 170 -6.74 -4.21 5.66
C VAL A 170 -6.87 -3.14 4.58
N ASP A 171 -6.41 -1.92 4.89
CA ASP A 171 -6.19 -0.87 3.89
C ASP A 171 -4.76 -0.97 3.37
N THR A 172 -4.62 -1.33 2.09
CA THR A 172 -3.32 -1.47 1.43
C THR A 172 -2.98 -0.21 0.66
N VAL A 173 -1.82 0.37 0.95
CA VAL A 173 -1.26 1.51 0.23
C VAL A 173 -0.38 1.02 -0.92
N PHE A 174 -0.75 1.40 -2.14
CA PHE A 174 -0.01 1.10 -3.35
C PHE A 174 0.75 2.33 -3.85
N LEU A 175 2.02 2.12 -4.20
CA LEU A 175 2.82 3.07 -4.96
C LEU A 175 2.73 2.72 -6.45
N GLY A 176 2.49 3.73 -7.27
CA GLY A 176 2.35 3.58 -8.70
C GLY A 176 3.66 3.83 -9.44
N GLU A 177 3.94 3.01 -10.45
CA GLU A 177 4.97 3.30 -11.45
C GLU A 177 4.43 3.01 -12.84
N TYR A 178 4.88 3.75 -13.85
CA TYR A 178 4.52 3.49 -15.24
C TYR A 178 5.75 3.50 -16.14
N ARG A 179 5.66 2.84 -17.30
CA ARG A 179 6.66 2.91 -18.37
C ARG A 179 5.98 2.98 -19.72
N ILE A 180 6.68 3.55 -20.68
CA ILE A 180 6.21 3.77 -22.05
C ILE A 180 7.11 2.99 -23.00
N ASP A 181 6.51 2.24 -23.93
CA ASP A 181 7.17 1.46 -24.99
C ASP A 181 8.35 0.59 -24.47
N GLY A 182 8.17 0.00 -23.27
CA GLY A 182 9.19 -0.83 -22.63
C GLY A 182 10.40 -0.07 -22.05
N GLY A 183 10.30 1.25 -21.91
CA GLY A 183 11.30 2.11 -21.27
C GLY A 183 11.47 1.88 -19.76
N PRO A 184 12.21 2.77 -19.06
CA PRO A 184 12.38 2.68 -17.62
C PRO A 184 11.06 2.97 -16.89
N TRP A 185 10.91 2.39 -15.70
CA TRP A 185 9.81 2.72 -14.79
C TRP A 185 9.98 4.13 -14.22
N ILE A 186 8.90 4.88 -14.22
CA ILE A 186 8.78 6.25 -13.71
C ILE A 186 7.74 6.23 -12.60
N ALA A 187 8.08 6.79 -11.44
CA ALA A 187 7.15 6.88 -10.31
C ALA A 187 5.96 7.79 -10.64
N ILE A 188 4.76 7.32 -10.32
CA ILE A 188 3.54 8.14 -10.32
C ILE A 188 3.48 8.87 -8.98
N PRO A 189 3.35 10.21 -8.94
CA PRO A 189 3.21 10.93 -7.68
C PRO A 189 2.00 10.45 -6.88
N GLY A 190 2.15 10.33 -5.55
CA GLY A 190 1.09 9.92 -4.65
C GLY A 190 0.98 8.41 -4.45
N SER A 191 -0.18 7.96 -3.97
CA SER A 191 -0.47 6.57 -3.66
C SER A 191 -1.96 6.29 -3.82
N ALA A 192 -2.31 5.04 -4.07
CA ALA A 192 -3.69 4.55 -3.96
C ALA A 192 -3.85 3.79 -2.65
N THR A 193 -5.03 3.88 -2.04
CA THR A 193 -5.37 3.08 -0.86
C THR A 193 -6.64 2.30 -1.17
N LEU A 194 -6.56 0.97 -1.05
CA LEU A 194 -7.66 0.06 -1.32
C LEU A 194 -7.95 -0.77 -0.06
N THR A 195 -9.22 -0.80 0.33
CA THR A 195 -9.73 -1.55 1.48
C THR A 195 -10.15 -2.95 1.04
N SER A 196 -9.73 -3.96 1.79
CA SER A 196 -10.13 -5.35 1.58
C SER A 196 -11.61 -5.60 1.84
N GLU A 197 -12.14 -6.69 1.29
CA GLU A 197 -13.31 -7.32 1.91
C GLU A 197 -12.92 -7.86 3.31
N PRO A 198 -13.87 -7.92 4.27
CA PRO A 198 -13.55 -8.39 5.61
C PRO A 198 -13.31 -9.91 5.63
N GLY A 199 -12.18 -10.32 6.20
CA GLY A 199 -11.98 -11.67 6.72
C GLY A 199 -12.67 -11.84 8.08
N GLU A 200 -12.78 -13.07 8.56
CA GLU A 200 -13.42 -13.37 9.84
C GLU A 200 -12.45 -14.11 10.76
N ALA A 201 -12.06 -13.47 11.87
CA ALA A 201 -11.41 -14.14 12.98
C ALA A 201 -12.47 -14.67 13.94
N ASP A 202 -12.43 -15.96 14.28
CA ASP A 202 -13.40 -16.63 15.14
C ASP A 202 -12.72 -17.09 16.43
N ILE A 203 -12.94 -16.36 17.51
CA ILE A 203 -12.15 -16.43 18.74
C ILE A 203 -12.92 -17.17 19.82
N TRP A 204 -12.32 -18.27 20.28
CA TRP A 204 -12.90 -19.17 21.26
C TRP A 204 -12.12 -19.14 22.57
N ARG A 205 -12.75 -19.59 23.66
CA ARG A 205 -12.07 -19.81 24.94
C ARG A 205 -11.90 -21.29 25.19
N ILE A 206 -10.79 -21.66 25.81
CA ILE A 206 -10.60 -23.01 26.35
C ILE A 206 -11.20 -23.04 27.77
N SER A 207 -12.17 -23.92 27.99
CA SER A 207 -12.76 -24.19 29.31
C SER A 207 -12.36 -25.60 29.74
N SER A 208 -11.89 -25.75 30.99
CA SER A 208 -11.61 -27.06 31.57
C SER A 208 -12.32 -27.23 32.90
N ARG A 209 -12.91 -28.42 33.12
CA ARG A 209 -13.56 -28.79 34.37
C ARG A 209 -13.12 -30.18 34.79
N ASN A 210 -13.04 -30.40 36.11
CA ASN A 210 -12.86 -31.73 36.66
C ASN A 210 -14.21 -32.46 36.66
N VAL A 211 -14.22 -33.68 36.14
CA VAL A 211 -15.37 -34.58 36.16
C VAL A 211 -15.12 -35.75 37.10
N SER A 212 -16.18 -36.32 37.68
CA SER A 212 -16.08 -37.38 38.68
C SER A 212 -16.09 -38.80 38.11
N GLY A 213 -16.17 -38.98 36.79
CA GLY A 213 -16.30 -40.29 36.15
C GLY A 213 -16.07 -40.26 34.63
N PRO A 214 -16.07 -41.43 33.98
CA PRO A 214 -15.98 -41.53 32.52
C PRO A 214 -17.21 -40.94 31.83
N CYS A 215 -17.08 -40.67 30.52
CA CYS A 215 -18.21 -40.24 29.69
C CYS A 215 -19.21 -41.38 29.47
N GLU A 216 -20.19 -41.49 30.36
CA GLU A 216 -21.30 -42.45 30.28
C GLU A 216 -22.62 -41.81 29.81
N ASP A 217 -22.74 -40.48 29.96
CA ASP A 217 -23.90 -39.68 29.59
C ASP A 217 -23.47 -38.54 28.68
N LEU A 218 -24.14 -38.38 27.54
CA LEU A 218 -23.84 -37.30 26.60
C LEU A 218 -24.03 -35.95 27.27
N GLY A 219 -25.09 -35.74 28.06
CA GLY A 219 -25.35 -34.49 28.80
C GLY A 219 -24.27 -34.09 29.83
N SER A 220 -23.28 -34.95 30.10
CA SER A 220 -22.18 -34.65 31.01
C SER A 220 -21.10 -33.78 30.35
N TRP A 221 -20.45 -32.94 31.17
CA TRP A 221 -19.43 -32.01 30.69
C TRP A 221 -18.27 -32.76 30.01
N GLY A 222 -17.89 -32.31 28.81
CA GLY A 222 -16.85 -32.93 27.99
C GLY A 222 -17.27 -34.19 27.23
N CYS A 223 -18.56 -34.57 27.26
CA CYS A 223 -19.08 -35.76 26.58
C CYS A 223 -19.92 -35.46 25.32
N ASN A 224 -20.19 -34.19 25.01
CA ASN A 224 -20.95 -33.73 23.82
C ASN A 224 -20.05 -33.13 22.72
N GLY A 225 -18.82 -33.63 22.55
CA GLY A 225 -17.89 -33.12 21.54
C GLY A 225 -16.90 -32.07 22.05
N PRO A 226 -16.03 -31.55 21.17
CA PRO A 226 -14.91 -30.71 21.55
C PRO A 226 -15.30 -29.27 21.92
N ILE A 227 -16.54 -28.83 21.61
CA ILE A 227 -17.01 -27.47 21.83
C ILE A 227 -18.39 -27.48 22.48
N GLU A 228 -18.59 -26.58 23.44
CA GLU A 228 -19.91 -26.25 23.98
C GLU A 228 -20.44 -25.04 23.19
N LEU A 229 -21.56 -25.20 22.48
CA LEU A 229 -22.25 -24.13 21.76
C LEU A 229 -23.33 -23.53 22.66
N ASP A 230 -23.35 -22.21 22.80
CA ASP A 230 -24.49 -21.53 23.43
C ASP A 230 -25.68 -21.47 22.43
N GLU A 231 -26.88 -21.19 22.93
CA GLU A 231 -28.09 -21.15 22.09
C GLU A 231 -27.96 -20.06 21.00
N GLY A 232 -27.88 -20.48 19.74
CA GLY A 232 -27.70 -19.60 18.57
C GLY A 232 -26.26 -19.56 18.03
N ASP A 233 -25.30 -20.18 18.70
CA ASP A 233 -23.94 -20.34 18.17
C ASP A 233 -23.90 -21.41 17.07
N SER A 234 -22.96 -21.24 16.14
CA SER A 234 -22.57 -22.27 15.19
C SER A 234 -21.15 -22.71 15.49
N PRO A 235 -20.81 -23.99 15.28
CA PRO A 235 -19.43 -24.45 15.44
C PRO A 235 -18.49 -23.63 14.56
N PRO A 236 -17.21 -23.49 14.96
CA PRO A 236 -16.22 -22.88 14.09
C PRO A 236 -16.03 -23.75 12.85
N LYS A 237 -15.62 -23.14 11.75
CA LYS A 237 -15.48 -23.79 10.43
C LYS A 237 -14.62 -25.05 10.47
N ILE A 238 -13.60 -25.08 11.33
CA ILE A 238 -12.71 -26.24 11.51
C ILE A 238 -13.41 -27.49 12.12
N PHE A 239 -14.61 -27.34 12.67
CA PHE A 239 -15.41 -28.42 13.23
C PHE A 239 -16.82 -28.48 12.64
N GLU A 240 -17.14 -27.69 11.60
CA GLU A 240 -18.50 -27.58 11.06
C GLU A 240 -19.06 -28.93 10.59
N ASP A 241 -18.20 -29.81 10.05
CA ASP A 241 -18.55 -31.15 9.60
C ASP A 241 -18.84 -32.16 10.72
N GLN A 242 -18.57 -31.79 11.99
CA GLN A 242 -18.78 -32.63 13.17
C GLN A 242 -20.10 -32.33 13.90
N TYR A 243 -20.89 -31.38 13.41
CA TYR A 243 -22.18 -30.99 13.98
C TYR A 243 -23.28 -31.01 12.91
N ASP A 244 -24.52 -31.27 13.32
CA ASP A 244 -25.68 -31.10 12.45
C ASP A 244 -26.17 -29.64 12.39
N ASP A 245 -27.13 -29.34 11.52
CA ASP A 245 -27.74 -28.01 11.36
C ASP A 245 -28.42 -27.48 12.64
N HIS A 246 -28.59 -28.32 13.67
CA HIS A 246 -29.17 -27.95 14.97
C HIS A 246 -28.08 -27.78 16.06
N GLY A 247 -26.80 -27.83 15.69
CA GLY A 247 -25.68 -27.69 16.63
C GLY A 247 -25.45 -28.93 17.50
N ASN A 248 -26.02 -30.08 17.16
CA ASN A 248 -25.75 -31.33 17.86
C ASN A 248 -24.47 -31.96 17.31
N TRP A 249 -23.57 -32.37 18.20
CA TRP A 249 -22.38 -33.12 17.82
C TRP A 249 -22.77 -34.49 17.26
N ILE A 250 -22.35 -34.80 16.03
CA ILE A 250 -22.66 -36.06 15.32
C ILE A 250 -21.51 -37.07 15.35
N GLY A 251 -20.40 -36.72 16.00
CA GLY A 251 -19.20 -37.56 16.03
C GLY A 251 -18.23 -37.27 14.91
N GLN A 252 -17.01 -37.80 15.03
CA GLN A 252 -16.06 -37.81 13.91
C GLN A 252 -16.55 -38.86 12.91
N GLN A 253 -17.12 -38.44 11.77
CA GLN A 253 -17.27 -39.35 10.64
C GLN A 253 -15.86 -39.62 10.10
N GLY A 254 -15.39 -40.86 10.27
CA GLY A 254 -14.01 -41.28 10.03
C GLY A 254 -13.58 -41.32 8.58
#